data_AF-A0A1E1W3G1-F1
#
_entry.id   AF-A0A1E1W3G1-F1
#
_cell.length_a   1.000
_cell.length_b   1.000
_cell.length_c   1.000
_cell.angle_alpha   90.00
_cell.angle_beta   90.00
_cell.angle_gamma   90.00
#
_symmetry.space_group_name_H-M   'P 1'
#
loop_
_entity.id
_entity.type
_entity.pdbx_description
1 polymer ?
#
loop_
_entity_poly.entity_id
_entity_poly.type
_entity_poly.pdbx_seq_one_letter_code
_entity_poly.pdbx_strand_id
1 'polypeptide(L)'
;SNYSLAANMFALLEDAAMFLTVQLEHVAVLETQASVSPNLKLKSLQTAIQLLRQSQSIMQLIKERDPEDQKEAPKPEDQDEKTMKTEHSLLSLYENRLHFILKSIIQYCRSKSNKDYEKMTDMYKKLYCVSLRIRKNDDVRLYAASICDVLTGMDEVSKEFESV
;
A
#
# COMPACT_ATOMS: atom_id res chain seq x y z
N SER A 1 9.67 11.66 -8.58
CA SER A 1 9.25 10.66 -9.58
C SER A 1 7.98 11.16 -10.24
N ASN A 2 7.77 10.91 -11.54
CA ASN A 2 6.53 11.27 -12.24
C ASN A 2 5.31 10.59 -11.60
N TYR A 3 5.48 9.38 -11.06
CA TYR A 3 4.46 8.68 -10.28
C TYR A 3 4.01 9.47 -9.04
N SER A 4 4.95 10.03 -8.27
CA SER A 4 4.61 10.82 -7.08
C SER A 4 3.85 12.09 -7.43
N LEU A 5 4.21 12.75 -8.54
CA LEU A 5 3.51 13.93 -9.01
C LEU A 5 2.07 13.59 -9.42
N ALA A 6 1.90 12.53 -10.22
CA ALA A 6 0.58 12.07 -10.65
C ALA A 6 -0.30 11.62 -9.47
N ALA A 7 0.25 10.85 -8.52
CA ALA A 7 -0.47 10.46 -7.32
C ALA A 7 -0.94 11.68 -6.52
N ASN A 8 -0.09 12.68 -6.32
CA ASN A 8 -0.49 13.91 -5.63
C ASN A 8 -1.60 14.67 -6.38
N MET A 9 -1.59 14.70 -7.72
CA MET A 9 -2.67 15.30 -8.51
C MET A 9 -4.00 14.57 -8.29
N PHE A 10 -4.01 13.23 -8.32
CA PHE A 10 -5.23 12.46 -8.07
C PHE A 10 -5.72 12.56 -6.63
N ALA A 11 -4.81 12.68 -5.65
CA ALA A 11 -5.18 12.96 -4.27
C ALA A 11 -5.89 14.32 -4.13
N LEU A 12 -5.43 15.35 -4.84
CA LEU A 12 -6.05 16.67 -4.85
C LEU A 12 -7.43 16.68 -5.53
N LEU A 13 -7.66 15.74 -6.46
CA LEU A 13 -8.94 15.55 -7.13
C LEU A 13 -9.87 14.58 -6.37
N GLU A 14 -9.42 14.03 -5.24
CA GLU A 14 -10.13 13.00 -4.48
C GLU A 14 -10.50 11.75 -5.32
N ASP A 15 -9.77 11.53 -6.43
CA ASP A 15 -9.93 10.37 -7.30
C ASP A 15 -9.14 9.20 -6.72
N ALA A 16 -9.79 8.50 -5.79
CA ALA A 16 -9.21 7.38 -5.07
C ALA A 16 -8.76 6.23 -5.98
N ALA A 17 -9.53 5.93 -7.02
CA ALA A 17 -9.22 4.85 -7.95
C ALA A 17 -7.95 5.15 -8.75
N MET A 18 -7.83 6.36 -9.29
CA MET A 18 -6.64 6.77 -10.03
C MET A 18 -5.42 6.96 -9.14
N PHE A 19 -5.59 7.52 -7.94
CA PHE A 19 -4.52 7.59 -6.95
C PHE A 19 -3.95 6.21 -6.67
N LEU A 20 -4.81 5.24 -6.30
CA LEU A 20 -4.39 3.88 -5.97
C LEU A 20 -3.75 3.19 -7.17
N THR A 21 -4.25 3.42 -8.38
CA THR A 21 -3.66 2.86 -9.60
C THR A 21 -2.21 3.32 -9.77
N VAL A 22 -1.97 4.64 -9.76
CA VAL A 22 -0.62 5.21 -9.91
C VAL A 22 0.30 4.76 -8.76
N GLN A 23 -0.22 4.74 -7.54
CA GLN A 23 0.55 4.36 -6.37
C GLN A 23 0.98 2.89 -6.44
N LEU A 24 0.08 1.99 -6.83
CA LEU A 24 0.36 0.55 -6.95
C LEU A 24 1.25 0.23 -8.15
N GLU A 25 1.18 1.00 -9.23
CA GLU A 25 2.14 0.93 -10.34
C GLU A 25 3.55 1.34 -9.90
N HIS A 26 3.67 2.42 -9.14
CA HIS A 26 4.96 2.85 -8.60
C HIS A 26 5.56 1.78 -7.67
N VAL A 27 4.72 1.15 -6.84
CA VAL A 27 5.11 -0.01 -6.02
C VAL A 27 5.58 -1.17 -6.89
N ALA A 28 4.90 -1.47 -8.00
CA ALA A 28 5.30 -2.53 -8.93
C ALA A 28 6.68 -2.28 -9.58
N VAL A 29 6.98 -1.01 -9.90
CA VAL A 29 8.30 -0.60 -10.40
C VAL A 29 9.38 -0.89 -9.35
N LEU A 30 9.12 -0.57 -8.07
CA LEU A 30 10.07 -0.83 -6.98
C LEU A 30 10.27 -2.32 -6.71
N GLU A 31 9.21 -3.14 -6.81
CA GLU A 31 9.32 -4.60 -6.74
C GLU A 31 10.19 -5.15 -7.87
N THR A 32 10.00 -4.65 -9.09
CA THR A 32 10.82 -5.03 -10.26
C THR A 32 12.27 -4.60 -10.06
N GLN A 33 12.50 -3.38 -9.57
CA GLN A 33 13.84 -2.91 -9.24
C GLN A 33 14.50 -3.81 -8.18
N ALA A 34 13.73 -4.22 -7.17
CA ALA A 34 14.21 -5.12 -6.12
C ALA A 34 14.53 -6.53 -6.62
N SER A 35 13.87 -7.00 -7.68
CA SER A 35 14.13 -8.32 -8.28
C SER A 35 15.35 -8.31 -9.19
N VAL A 36 15.58 -7.23 -9.94
CA VAL A 36 16.68 -7.14 -10.91
C VAL A 36 17.96 -6.53 -10.34
N SER A 37 17.89 -5.79 -9.22
CA SER A 37 19.03 -5.09 -8.61
C SER A 37 19.26 -5.53 -7.15
N PRO A 38 20.05 -6.59 -6.89
CA PRO A 38 20.32 -7.09 -5.55
C PRO A 38 20.83 -6.02 -4.58
N ASN A 39 21.65 -5.09 -5.06
CA ASN A 39 22.25 -4.00 -4.27
C ASN A 39 21.22 -2.95 -3.82
N LEU A 40 20.10 -2.83 -4.52
CA LEU A 40 19.02 -1.89 -4.20
C LEU A 40 17.81 -2.58 -3.57
N LYS A 41 17.81 -3.91 -3.50
CA LYS A 41 16.66 -4.74 -3.10
C LYS A 41 15.99 -4.26 -1.82
N LEU A 42 16.75 -4.12 -0.73
CA LEU A 42 16.18 -3.66 0.53
C LEU A 42 15.60 -2.26 0.42
N LYS A 43 16.38 -1.31 -0.12
CA LYS A 43 15.96 0.09 -0.25
C LYS A 43 14.69 0.22 -1.09
N SER A 44 14.62 -0.46 -2.23
CA SER A 44 13.44 -0.46 -3.09
C SER A 44 12.21 -1.02 -2.37
N LEU A 45 12.34 -2.13 -1.63
CA LEU A 45 11.24 -2.70 -0.84
C LEU A 45 10.81 -1.78 0.31
N GLN A 46 11.76 -1.12 0.99
CA GLN A 46 11.46 -0.15 2.05
C GLN A 46 10.72 1.07 1.51
N THR A 47 11.15 1.60 0.36
CA THR A 47 10.45 2.67 -0.33
C THR A 47 9.04 2.23 -0.74
N ALA A 48 8.85 0.99 -1.18
CA ALA A 48 7.54 0.47 -1.54
C ALA A 48 6.59 0.42 -0.32
N ILE A 49 7.06 0.00 0.86
CA ILE A 49 6.27 0.08 2.11
C ILE A 49 5.93 1.53 2.45
N GLN A 50 6.86 2.45 2.31
CA GLN A 50 6.61 3.87 2.59
C GLN A 50 5.52 4.44 1.68
N LEU A 51 5.54 4.11 0.38
CA LEU A 51 4.49 4.49 -0.56
C LEU A 51 3.13 3.91 -0.17
N LEU A 52 3.08 2.63 0.22
CA LEU A 52 1.83 2.02 0.67
C LEU A 52 1.28 2.73 1.92
N ARG A 53 2.14 3.08 2.89
CA ARG A 53 1.75 3.82 4.09
C ARG A 53 1.23 5.24 3.80
N GLN A 54 1.77 5.91 2.79
CA GLN A 54 1.28 7.22 2.35
C GLN A 54 -0.14 7.20 1.79
N SER A 55 -0.73 6.02 1.57
CA SER A 55 -2.11 5.89 1.08
C SER A 55 -3.16 6.12 2.18
N GLN A 56 -2.77 6.42 3.42
CA GLN A 56 -3.72 6.55 4.52
C GLN A 56 -4.82 7.60 4.28
N SER A 57 -4.46 8.77 3.72
CA SER A 57 -5.45 9.81 3.42
C SER A 57 -6.46 9.37 2.38
N ILE A 58 -6.03 8.66 1.32
CA ILE A 58 -6.96 8.15 0.31
C ILE A 58 -7.86 7.04 0.89
N MET A 59 -7.33 6.21 1.79
CA MET A 59 -8.13 5.18 2.46
C MET A 59 -9.19 5.81 3.38
N GLN A 60 -8.89 6.94 4.02
CA GLN A 60 -9.86 7.73 4.79
C GLN A 60 -10.95 8.30 3.88
N LEU A 61 -10.59 8.87 2.72
CA LEU A 61 -11.58 9.36 1.74
C LEU A 61 -12.52 8.24 1.28
N ILE A 62 -11.99 7.07 0.95
CA ILE A 62 -12.82 5.91 0.57
C ILE A 62 -13.74 5.50 1.73
N LYS A 63 -13.20 5.42 2.95
CA LYS A 63 -13.96 5.06 4.16
C LYS A 63 -15.12 6.03 4.44
N GLU A 64 -14.89 7.31 4.26
CA GLU A 64 -15.82 8.40 4.63
C GLU A 64 -16.79 8.76 3.51
N ARG A 65 -16.59 8.22 2.29
CA ARG A 65 -17.46 8.47 1.14
C ARG A 65 -18.91 8.10 1.43
N ASP A 66 -19.82 9.01 1.10
CA ASP A 66 -21.23 8.79 1.26
C ASP A 66 -21.72 7.64 0.35
N PRO A 67 -22.65 6.80 0.82
CA PRO A 67 -23.16 5.69 0.02
C PRO A 67 -23.92 6.15 -1.24
N GLU A 68 -24.36 7.40 -1.29
CA GLU A 68 -25.01 7.98 -2.48
C GLU A 68 -23.97 8.38 -3.55
N ASP A 69 -22.79 8.86 -3.14
CA ASP A 69 -21.68 9.24 -4.04
C ASP A 69 -21.06 8.03 -4.76
N GLN A 70 -21.24 6.82 -4.24
CA GLN A 70 -20.82 5.59 -4.92
C GLN A 70 -21.53 5.38 -6.27
N LYS A 71 -22.71 5.99 -6.49
CA LYS A 71 -23.49 5.87 -7.72
C LYS A 71 -23.06 6.86 -8.81
N GLU A 72 -22.30 7.90 -8.47
CA GLU A 72 -21.81 8.92 -9.40
C GLU A 72 -20.39 8.65 -9.90
N ALA A 73 -19.94 7.38 -9.88
CA ALA A 73 -18.82 7.01 -10.74
C ALA A 73 -19.22 7.36 -12.18
N PRO A 74 -18.44 8.18 -12.91
CA PRO A 74 -18.81 8.66 -14.23
C PRO A 74 -19.15 7.46 -15.11
N LYS A 75 -20.36 7.47 -15.69
CA LYS A 75 -20.73 6.52 -16.73
C LYS A 75 -19.68 6.64 -17.83
N PRO A 76 -18.97 5.56 -18.19
CA PRO A 76 -18.01 5.61 -19.27
C PRO A 76 -18.80 5.61 -20.58
N GLU A 77 -19.22 6.79 -21.03
CA GLU A 77 -19.48 6.97 -22.45
C GLU A 77 -18.10 7.01 -23.13
N ASP A 78 -17.77 5.93 -23.84
CA ASP A 78 -16.62 5.76 -24.73
C ASP A 78 -15.19 5.69 -24.12
N GLN A 79 -14.97 4.87 -23.08
CA GLN A 79 -13.61 4.43 -22.73
C GLN A 79 -13.53 2.92 -22.54
N ASP A 80 -12.67 2.27 -23.34
CA ASP A 80 -12.32 0.84 -23.34
C ASP A 80 -12.56 0.13 -21.99
N GLU A 81 -13.55 -0.76 -21.94
CA GLU A 81 -13.98 -1.57 -20.79
C GLU A 81 -12.88 -2.49 -20.19
N LYS A 82 -11.67 -2.52 -20.77
CA LYS A 82 -10.61 -3.47 -20.38
C LYS A 82 -9.69 -3.03 -19.25
N THR A 83 -9.75 -1.79 -18.77
CA THR A 83 -8.64 -1.28 -17.93
C THR A 83 -8.98 -0.48 -16.66
N MET A 84 -10.25 -0.20 -16.35
CA MET A 84 -10.57 0.40 -15.05
C MET A 84 -10.71 -0.69 -13.97
N LYS A 85 -9.69 -0.78 -13.12
CA LYS A 85 -9.74 -1.58 -11.89
C LYS A 85 -10.72 -0.93 -10.92
N THR A 86 -11.72 -1.66 -10.46
CA THR A 86 -12.63 -1.17 -9.41
C THR A 86 -11.86 -0.89 -8.12
N GLU A 87 -12.32 0.05 -7.28
CA GLU A 87 -11.70 0.34 -5.98
C GLU A 87 -11.52 -0.94 -5.15
N HIS A 88 -12.53 -1.82 -5.12
CA HIS A 88 -12.42 -3.12 -4.45
C HIS A 88 -11.22 -3.96 -4.95
N SER A 89 -11.03 -4.02 -6.28
CA SER A 89 -9.89 -4.75 -6.87
C SER A 89 -8.55 -4.08 -6.55
N LEU A 90 -8.51 -2.74 -6.46
CA LEU A 90 -7.33 -1.97 -6.07
C LEU A 90 -6.99 -2.17 -4.58
N LEU A 91 -7.97 -2.19 -3.69
CA LEU A 91 -7.77 -2.51 -2.27
C LEU A 91 -7.25 -3.93 -2.09
N SER A 92 -7.79 -4.89 -2.85
CA SER A 92 -7.27 -6.27 -2.83
C SER A 92 -5.84 -6.37 -3.38
N LEU A 93 -5.51 -5.61 -4.42
CA LEU A 93 -4.15 -5.53 -4.94
C LEU A 93 -3.18 -4.87 -3.94
N TYR A 94 -3.64 -3.83 -3.24
CA TYR A 94 -2.90 -3.16 -2.18
C TYR A 94 -2.54 -4.13 -1.05
N GLU A 95 -3.52 -4.87 -0.52
CA GLU A 95 -3.30 -5.86 0.54
C GLU A 95 -2.26 -6.91 0.11
N ASN A 96 -2.46 -7.50 -1.08
CA ASN A 96 -1.57 -8.52 -1.61
C ASN A 96 -0.11 -8.02 -1.74
N ARG A 97 0.07 -6.80 -2.25
CA ARG A 97 1.39 -6.18 -2.40
C ARG A 97 2.03 -5.87 -1.04
N LEU A 98 1.26 -5.34 -0.10
CA LEU A 98 1.73 -5.08 1.26
C LEU A 98 2.28 -6.37 1.90
N HIS A 99 1.51 -7.45 1.85
CA HIS A 99 1.94 -8.75 2.39
C HIS A 99 3.17 -9.29 1.66
N PHE A 100 3.20 -9.21 0.33
CA PHE A 100 4.33 -9.67 -0.47
C PHE A 100 5.63 -8.93 -0.12
N ILE A 101 5.57 -7.59 -0.03
CA ILE A 101 6.74 -6.76 0.25
C ILE A 101 7.24 -7.01 1.67
N LEU A 102 6.35 -7.06 2.67
CA LEU A 102 6.72 -7.37 4.06
C LEU A 102 7.42 -8.74 4.17
N LYS A 103 6.86 -9.78 3.54
CA LYS A 103 7.50 -11.11 3.47
C LYS A 103 8.87 -11.05 2.79
N SER A 104 8.97 -10.32 1.68
CA SER A 104 10.21 -10.16 0.91
C SER A 104 11.31 -9.48 1.72
N ILE A 105 10.96 -8.46 2.51
CA ILE A 105 11.91 -7.79 3.40
C ILE A 105 12.36 -8.74 4.52
N ILE A 106 11.42 -9.43 5.19
CA ILE A 106 11.75 -10.41 6.23
C ILE A 106 12.72 -11.48 5.69
N GLN A 107 12.43 -12.04 4.52
CA GLN A 107 13.29 -13.03 3.89
C GLN A 107 14.67 -12.46 3.54
N TYR A 108 14.72 -11.24 3.02
CA TYR A 108 15.97 -10.57 2.71
C TYR A 108 16.81 -10.34 3.96
N CYS A 109 16.24 -9.80 5.02
CA CYS A 109 16.96 -9.52 6.27
C CYS A 109 17.48 -10.81 6.92
N ARG A 110 16.69 -11.90 6.93
CA ARG A 110 17.12 -13.21 7.45
C ARG A 110 18.29 -13.84 6.69
N SER A 111 18.52 -13.43 5.44
CA SER A 111 19.67 -13.90 4.65
C SER A 111 20.98 -13.19 5.02
N LYS A 112 20.94 -12.19 5.91
CA LYS A 112 22.08 -11.39 6.35
C LYS A 112 22.37 -11.67 7.82
N SER A 113 23.65 -11.79 8.16
CA SER A 113 24.15 -12.18 9.49
C SER A 113 24.64 -10.99 10.35
N ASN A 114 24.07 -9.79 10.17
CA ASN A 114 24.40 -8.60 10.97
C ASN A 114 23.24 -8.24 11.92
N LYS A 115 23.55 -7.85 13.17
CA LYS A 115 22.60 -7.41 14.21
C LYS A 115 21.60 -6.35 13.75
N ASP A 116 21.98 -5.44 12.86
CA ASP A 116 21.05 -4.45 12.31
C ASP A 116 19.89 -5.12 11.55
N TYR A 117 20.18 -6.22 10.85
CA TYR A 117 19.18 -7.00 10.13
C TYR A 117 18.31 -7.84 11.08
N GLU A 118 18.78 -8.20 12.27
CA GLU A 118 17.97 -8.85 13.30
C GLU A 118 16.90 -7.87 13.80
N LYS A 119 17.29 -6.65 14.20
CA LYS A 119 16.34 -5.59 14.61
C LYS A 119 15.32 -5.30 13.50
N MET A 120 15.78 -5.16 12.26
CA MET A 120 14.88 -4.98 11.11
C MET A 120 13.94 -6.18 10.91
N THR A 121 14.44 -7.40 11.04
CA THR A 121 13.62 -8.62 10.90
C THR A 121 12.46 -8.61 11.89
N ASP A 122 12.72 -8.25 13.15
CA ASP A 122 11.70 -8.22 14.19
C ASP A 122 10.67 -7.11 13.96
N MET A 123 11.11 -5.92 13.54
CA MET A 123 10.22 -4.84 13.14
C MET A 123 9.29 -5.28 11.99
N TYR A 124 9.85 -5.81 10.90
CA TYR A 124 9.05 -6.20 9.74
C TYR A 124 8.15 -7.41 10.01
N LYS A 125 8.52 -8.32 10.91
CA LYS A 125 7.62 -9.37 11.40
C LYS A 125 6.42 -8.78 12.14
N LYS A 126 6.63 -7.82 13.04
CA LYS A 126 5.53 -7.13 13.73
C LYS A 126 4.62 -6.40 12.74
N LEU A 127 5.20 -5.66 11.78
CA LEU A 127 4.44 -5.00 10.71
C LEU A 127 3.63 -6.02 9.90
N TYR A 128 4.22 -7.16 9.55
CA TYR A 128 3.51 -8.24 8.87
C TYR A 128 2.35 -8.78 9.69
N CYS A 129 2.55 -9.07 10.99
CA CYS A 129 1.48 -9.50 11.88
C CYS A 129 0.34 -8.48 11.98
N VAL A 130 0.65 -7.18 11.99
CA VAL A 130 -0.38 -6.12 11.95
C VAL A 130 -1.11 -6.15 10.60
N SER A 131 -0.39 -6.29 9.49
CA SER A 131 -0.99 -6.34 8.13
C SER A 131 -1.94 -7.51 7.91
N LEU A 132 -1.83 -8.59 8.69
CA LEU A 132 -2.74 -9.72 8.65
C LEU A 132 -4.11 -9.42 9.27
N ARG A 133 -4.27 -8.27 9.92
CA ARG A 133 -5.55 -7.84 10.51
C ARG A 133 -6.47 -7.17 9.48
N ILE A 134 -6.02 -6.98 8.24
CA ILE A 134 -6.86 -6.50 7.16
C ILE A 134 -8.04 -7.47 6.99
N ARG A 135 -9.25 -6.93 7.03
CA ARG A 135 -10.51 -7.66 6.85
C ARG A 135 -11.08 -7.27 5.50
N LYS A 136 -10.97 -8.18 4.54
CA LYS A 136 -11.64 -8.04 3.25
C LYS A 136 -13.14 -7.98 3.46
N ASN A 137 -13.79 -7.05 2.76
CA ASN A 137 -15.23 -6.82 2.82
C ASN A 137 -15.75 -6.41 1.44
N ASP A 138 -16.97 -6.83 1.10
CA ASP A 138 -17.61 -6.46 -0.17
C ASP A 138 -17.98 -4.97 -0.19
N ASP A 139 -18.26 -4.36 0.96
CA ASP A 139 -18.35 -2.90 1.09
C ASP A 139 -16.92 -2.31 1.11
N VAL A 140 -16.59 -1.60 0.03
CA VAL A 140 -15.30 -0.95 -0.18
C VAL A 140 -14.93 -0.01 0.97
N ARG A 141 -15.91 0.63 1.62
CA ARG A 141 -15.67 1.55 2.74
C ARG A 141 -15.23 0.80 3.98
N LEU A 142 -15.86 -0.35 4.27
CA LEU A 142 -15.47 -1.22 5.38
C LEU A 142 -14.09 -1.85 5.13
N TYR A 143 -13.79 -2.19 3.87
CA TYR A 143 -12.47 -2.70 3.51
C TYR A 143 -11.38 -1.63 3.67
N ALA A 144 -11.62 -0.41 3.18
CA ALA A 144 -10.71 0.73 3.36
C ALA A 144 -10.53 1.10 4.83
N ALA A 145 -11.61 1.07 5.63
CA ALA A 145 -11.55 1.28 7.08
C ALA A 145 -10.62 0.27 7.75
N SER A 146 -10.72 -1.01 7.39
CA SER A 146 -9.82 -2.03 7.94
C SER A 146 -8.36 -1.81 7.56
N ILE A 147 -8.08 -1.25 6.37
CA ILE A 147 -6.72 -0.88 5.95
C ILE A 147 -6.21 0.32 6.77
N CYS A 148 -7.04 1.34 7.02
CA CYS A 148 -6.69 2.48 7.89
C CYS A 148 -6.28 2.04 9.30
N ASP A 149 -7.01 1.11 9.90
CA ASP A 149 -6.69 0.59 11.23
C ASP A 149 -5.33 -0.11 11.24
N VAL A 150 -5.04 -0.87 10.18
CA VAL A 150 -3.76 -1.55 10.00
C VAL A 150 -2.62 -0.56 9.78
N LEU A 151 -2.81 0.49 8.99
CA LEU A 151 -1.82 1.54 8.80
C LEU A 151 -1.50 2.26 10.11
N THR A 152 -2.51 2.56 10.91
CA THR A 152 -2.34 3.14 12.25
C THR A 152 -1.52 2.21 13.15
N GLY A 153 -1.84 0.91 13.18
CA GLY A 153 -1.06 -0.07 13.94
C GLY A 153 0.37 -0.24 13.42
N MET A 154 0.60 -0.09 12.11
CA MET A 154 1.95 -0.09 11.54
C MET A 154 2.75 1.14 11.94
N ASP A 155 2.12 2.30 12.08
CA ASP A 155 2.74 3.51 12.59
C ASP A 155 3.17 3.37 14.05
N GLU A 156 2.33 2.76 14.88
CA GLU A 156 2.66 2.43 16.28
C GLU A 156 3.87 1.51 16.38
N VAL A 157 3.88 0.41 15.61
CA VAL A 157 5.03 -0.49 15.52
C VAL A 157 6.27 0.25 15.06
N SER A 158 6.17 1.18 14.10
CA SER A 158 7.35 1.92 13.63
C SER A 158 7.93 2.81 14.74
N LYS A 159 7.08 3.51 15.49
CA LYS A 159 7.49 4.38 16.61
C LYS A 159 8.17 3.62 17.74
N GLU A 160 7.75 2.38 18.02
CA GLU A 160 8.42 1.51 19.00
C GLU A 160 9.90 1.23 18.64
N PHE A 161 10.25 1.21 17.35
CA PHE A 161 11.60 0.86 16.88
C PHE A 161 12.48 2.08 16.60
N GLU A 162 11.88 3.26 16.47
CA GLU A 162 12.57 4.56 16.40
C GLU A 162 12.98 5.08 17.77
N SER A 163 12.30 4.64 18.84
CA SER A 163 12.55 5.05 20.23
C SER A 163 13.60 4.22 20.98
N VAL A 164 14.26 3.27 20.29
CA VAL A 164 15.32 2.37 20.80
C VAL A 164 16.58 2.53 20.00
#